data_AF-A0A6N2JXC1-F1
#
_entry.id   AF-A0A6N2JXC1-F1
#
_cell.length_a   1.000
_cell.length_b   1.000
_cell.length_c   1.000
_cell.angle_alpha   90.00
_cell.angle_beta   90.00
_cell.angle_gamma   90.00
#
_symmetry.space_group_name_H-M   'P 1'
#
loop_
_entity.id
_entity.type
_entity.pdbx_description
1 polymer ?
#
loop_
_entity_poly.entity_id
_entity_poly.type
_entity_poly.pdbx_seq_one_letter_code
_entity_poly.pdbx_strand_id
1 'polypeptide(L)'
;MSNNSDKSKNDIAWEILFKTHHILDEINKNGVYKISAQVINAEREARLMTKFDHHIQLPKIFTQNHLTIQPDSRGTYVIGQFQSYEKIPNNSSINIQEFAFPEYIETLNPTNIYSEAASILCAYNSGIISDLLGQEVSFTVLGRMSTGKFSYFINNSQQNTDFEINVENSQCEIDAGFEGGDIFAIIEAKLQDVDDFLIRQLYYPYRLWSSKTTKKVIPIFLSYSNDIFSFYVYKFKNDNNYNSIELVEQKRYQIGSNDIELDDITDILAKIKITSDPTGIPFPQANVFTRVVDLLMQVHGVSPTISKEEITINYAFNIRQAGYYADAARYLGLLKKSRDKEQGVFYSMTEKGHVIMAKTPRNRNLALAKCIIEKKIFNNTLEIYLNEGGKLNRHLIREIMAKEKLGLNKTTIERRLSTVFGWINWIMELTQR
;
A
#
# COMPACT_ATOMS: atom_id res chain seq x y z
N MET A 1 -24.76 -22.20 0.04
CA MET A 1 -23.58 -22.60 0.83
C MET A 1 -22.35 -21.96 0.21
N SER A 2 -21.87 -20.85 0.78
CA SER A 2 -20.65 -20.19 0.31
C SER A 2 -19.42 -21.00 0.71
N ASN A 3 -18.58 -21.38 -0.25
CA ASN A 3 -17.32 -22.09 -0.01
C ASN A 3 -16.45 -21.33 1.01
N ASN A 4 -16.06 -22.01 2.10
CA ASN A 4 -15.20 -21.48 3.15
C ASN A 4 -13.76 -21.16 2.69
N SER A 5 -13.38 -21.49 1.43
CA SER A 5 -12.03 -21.30 0.91
C SER A 5 -11.64 -19.85 0.58
N ASP A 6 -12.61 -18.91 0.65
CA ASP A 6 -12.45 -17.52 0.19
C ASP A 6 -12.55 -16.48 1.32
N LYS A 7 -12.61 -16.92 2.59
CA LYS A 7 -12.73 -16.05 3.77
C LYS A 7 -11.40 -15.98 4.54
N SER A 8 -11.05 -14.78 5.01
CA SER A 8 -9.92 -14.57 5.92
C SER A 8 -10.27 -15.07 7.30
N LYS A 9 -9.25 -15.24 8.14
CA LYS A 9 -9.46 -15.43 9.58
C LYS A 9 -10.25 -14.25 10.20
N ASN A 10 -10.07 -13.02 9.71
CA ASN A 10 -10.85 -11.86 10.14
C ASN A 10 -12.33 -11.96 9.69
N ASP A 11 -12.59 -12.41 8.46
CA ASP A 11 -13.97 -12.64 7.98
C ASP A 11 -14.72 -13.62 8.89
N ILE A 12 -14.09 -14.75 9.21
CA ILE A 12 -14.71 -15.79 10.05
C ILE A 12 -14.97 -15.26 11.47
N ALA A 13 -13.97 -14.65 12.10
CA ALA A 13 -14.09 -14.16 13.47
C ALA A 13 -15.12 -13.02 13.59
N TRP A 14 -15.16 -12.09 12.63
CA TRP A 14 -16.17 -11.03 12.64
C TRP A 14 -17.58 -11.54 12.38
N GLU A 15 -17.78 -12.55 11.54
CA GLU A 15 -19.10 -13.20 11.38
C GLU A 15 -19.58 -13.85 12.68
N ILE A 16 -18.69 -14.47 13.46
CA ILE A 16 -19.01 -15.02 14.78
C ILE A 16 -19.43 -13.89 15.74
N LEU A 17 -18.63 -12.83 15.85
CA LEU A 17 -18.95 -11.69 16.73
C LEU A 17 -20.30 -11.04 16.37
N PHE A 18 -20.55 -10.81 15.08
CA PHE A 18 -21.81 -10.22 14.60
C PHE A 18 -23.02 -11.07 14.97
N LYS A 19 -22.90 -12.40 14.85
CA LYS A 19 -23.96 -13.33 15.22
C LYS A 19 -24.15 -13.41 16.73
N THR A 20 -23.08 -13.56 17.50
CA THR A 20 -23.12 -13.74 18.96
C THR A 20 -23.66 -12.51 19.68
N HIS A 21 -23.34 -11.31 19.18
CA HIS A 21 -23.70 -10.05 19.83
C HIS A 21 -24.80 -9.27 19.13
N HIS A 22 -25.45 -9.85 18.10
CA HIS A 22 -26.52 -9.18 17.35
C HIS A 22 -26.14 -7.78 16.85
N ILE A 23 -24.89 -7.61 16.40
CA ILE A 23 -24.29 -6.30 16.12
C ILE A 23 -25.09 -5.51 15.08
N LEU A 24 -25.56 -6.18 14.01
CA LEU A 24 -26.35 -5.51 12.97
C LEU A 24 -27.72 -5.05 13.46
N ASP A 25 -28.37 -5.83 14.31
CA ASP A 25 -29.69 -5.48 14.84
C ASP A 25 -29.60 -4.21 15.71
N GLU A 26 -28.54 -4.13 16.54
CA GLU A 26 -28.25 -2.96 17.35
C GLU A 26 -27.89 -1.73 16.51
N ILE A 27 -27.07 -1.88 15.46
CA ILE A 27 -26.76 -0.77 14.53
C ILE A 27 -28.03 -0.29 13.81
N ASN A 28 -28.89 -1.20 13.35
CA ASN A 28 -30.14 -0.83 12.67
C ASN A 28 -31.11 -0.08 13.60
N LYS A 29 -31.09 -0.40 14.90
CA LYS A 29 -31.95 0.23 15.91
C LYS A 29 -31.40 1.56 16.43
N ASN A 30 -30.10 1.60 16.72
CA ASN A 30 -29.46 2.68 17.49
C ASN A 30 -28.41 3.47 16.67
N GLY A 31 -28.20 3.12 15.40
CA GLY A 31 -27.22 3.74 14.50
C GLY A 31 -25.78 3.24 14.65
N VAL A 32 -25.41 2.75 15.85
CA VAL A 32 -24.05 2.30 16.17
C VAL A 32 -24.04 1.13 17.14
N TYR A 33 -22.92 0.41 17.21
CA TYR A 33 -22.65 -0.61 18.22
C TYR A 33 -21.28 -0.39 18.87
N LYS A 34 -21.23 -0.38 20.21
CA LYS A 34 -19.98 -0.27 20.97
C LYS A 34 -19.44 -1.64 21.33
N ILE A 35 -18.16 -1.87 21.06
CA ILE A 35 -17.49 -3.15 21.33
C ILE A 35 -16.14 -2.92 22.02
N SER A 36 -15.78 -3.79 22.96
CA SER A 36 -14.47 -3.73 23.62
C SER A 36 -13.46 -4.66 22.94
N ALA A 37 -12.17 -4.34 23.06
CA ALA A 37 -11.08 -5.20 22.63
C ALA A 37 -11.13 -6.57 23.33
N GLN A 38 -11.61 -6.63 24.57
CA GLN A 38 -11.80 -7.89 25.30
C GLN A 38 -12.81 -8.81 24.62
N VAL A 39 -13.94 -8.25 24.14
CA VAL A 39 -14.93 -9.02 23.38
C VAL A 39 -14.35 -9.51 22.06
N ILE A 40 -13.60 -8.66 21.35
CA ILE A 40 -12.96 -9.06 20.09
C ILE A 40 -11.92 -10.17 20.33
N ASN A 41 -11.12 -10.04 21.39
CA ASN A 41 -10.08 -11.00 21.79
C ASN A 41 -10.62 -12.40 22.09
N ALA A 42 -11.92 -12.55 22.36
CA ALA A 42 -12.54 -13.87 22.53
C ALA A 42 -12.46 -14.71 21.24
N GLU A 43 -12.44 -14.06 20.08
CA GLU A 43 -12.35 -14.73 18.77
C GLU A 43 -10.95 -14.62 18.16
N ARG A 44 -10.33 -13.44 18.23
CA ARG A 44 -8.97 -13.19 17.71
C ARG A 44 -8.40 -11.89 18.27
N GLU A 45 -7.07 -11.80 18.35
CA GLU A 45 -6.36 -10.59 18.78
C GLU A 45 -6.94 -9.31 18.15
N ALA A 46 -7.43 -8.41 19.01
CA ALA A 46 -8.15 -7.20 18.63
C ALA A 46 -7.32 -6.32 17.68
N ARG A 47 -6.01 -6.19 17.91
CA ARG A 47 -5.12 -5.41 17.05
C ARG A 47 -5.14 -5.89 15.60
N LEU A 48 -5.16 -7.21 15.37
CA LEU A 48 -5.23 -7.80 14.02
C LEU A 48 -6.65 -7.70 13.44
N MET A 49 -7.66 -7.76 14.32
CA MET A 49 -9.07 -7.69 13.96
C MET A 49 -9.53 -6.28 13.61
N THR A 50 -8.81 -5.23 14.01
CA THR A 50 -9.15 -3.83 13.75
C THR A 50 -8.11 -3.10 12.91
N LYS A 51 -7.11 -3.78 12.36
CA LYS A 51 -6.13 -3.21 11.43
C LYS A 51 -6.74 -3.10 10.03
N PHE A 52 -7.52 -2.05 9.83
CA PHE A 52 -8.20 -1.71 8.58
C PHE A 52 -7.72 -0.36 8.06
N ASP A 53 -6.41 -0.24 7.88
CA ASP A 53 -5.74 0.99 7.43
C ASP A 53 -6.23 1.38 6.01
N HIS A 54 -6.66 0.38 5.23
CA HIS A 54 -7.26 0.55 3.90
C HIS A 54 -8.65 -0.08 3.80
N HIS A 55 -9.52 0.49 2.97
CA HIS A 55 -10.90 0.00 2.82
C HIS A 55 -10.95 -1.47 2.36
N ILE A 56 -10.00 -1.89 1.52
CA ILE A 56 -9.91 -3.27 0.99
C ILE A 56 -9.67 -4.33 2.07
N GLN A 57 -9.23 -3.93 3.27
CA GLN A 57 -8.94 -4.81 4.39
C GLN A 57 -10.19 -5.10 5.25
N LEU A 58 -11.29 -4.39 5.01
CA LEU A 58 -12.54 -4.61 5.74
C LEU A 58 -13.04 -6.05 5.51
N PRO A 59 -13.49 -6.75 6.57
CA PRO A 59 -14.15 -8.04 6.44
C PRO A 59 -15.41 -7.91 5.59
N LYS A 60 -15.80 -8.97 4.89
CA LYS A 60 -16.95 -8.97 3.97
C LYS A 60 -18.23 -8.51 4.66
N ILE A 61 -18.45 -8.90 5.91
CA ILE A 61 -19.63 -8.49 6.68
C ILE A 61 -19.66 -6.97 6.93
N PHE A 62 -18.51 -6.31 7.06
CA PHE A 62 -18.44 -4.86 7.15
C PHE A 62 -18.77 -4.22 5.81
N THR A 63 -18.10 -4.64 4.73
CA THR A 63 -18.30 -4.07 3.39
C THR A 63 -19.73 -4.24 2.89
N GLN A 64 -20.34 -5.42 3.12
CA GLN A 64 -21.72 -5.73 2.71
C GLN A 64 -22.77 -4.87 3.42
N ASN A 65 -22.46 -4.37 4.62
CA ASN A 65 -23.38 -3.56 5.43
C ASN A 65 -22.93 -2.10 5.53
N HIS A 66 -21.96 -1.68 4.71
CA HIS A 66 -21.39 -0.33 4.69
C HIS A 66 -20.83 0.15 6.03
N LEU A 67 -20.27 -0.77 6.83
CA LEU A 67 -19.76 -0.51 8.16
C LEU A 67 -18.26 -0.25 8.17
N THR A 68 -17.85 0.58 9.12
CA THR A 68 -16.46 0.73 9.56
C THR A 68 -16.40 0.71 11.08
N ILE A 69 -15.19 0.86 11.65
CA ILE A 69 -14.94 0.80 13.09
C ILE A 69 -14.00 1.94 13.49
N GLN A 70 -14.34 2.67 14.55
CA GLN A 70 -13.56 3.80 15.07
C GLN A 70 -13.22 3.57 16.54
N PRO A 71 -11.97 3.76 16.99
CA PRO A 71 -11.64 3.69 18.40
C PRO A 71 -12.10 4.95 19.14
N ASP A 72 -12.88 4.77 20.20
CA ASP A 72 -13.30 5.84 21.11
C ASP A 72 -12.45 5.85 22.40
N SER A 73 -11.69 4.79 22.68
CA SER A 73 -10.68 4.78 23.75
C SER A 73 -9.46 3.90 23.39
N ARG A 74 -8.65 3.48 24.37
CA ARG A 74 -7.56 2.49 24.17
C ARG A 74 -8.08 1.08 23.97
N GLY A 75 -9.28 0.77 24.45
CA GLY A 75 -9.78 -0.60 24.53
C GLY A 75 -11.21 -0.77 24.04
N THR A 76 -11.81 0.28 23.47
CA THR A 76 -13.18 0.26 22.97
C THR A 76 -13.26 0.88 21.59
N TYR A 77 -14.26 0.44 20.85
CA TYR A 77 -14.52 0.85 19.48
C TYR A 77 -16.02 1.06 19.27
N VAL A 78 -16.35 1.90 18.31
CA VAL A 78 -17.69 2.15 17.81
C VAL A 78 -17.76 1.64 16.37
N ILE A 79 -18.71 0.75 16.09
CA ILE A 79 -19.03 0.25 14.76
C ILE A 79 -20.26 1.00 14.25
N GLY A 80 -20.19 1.49 13.01
CA GLY A 80 -21.28 2.23 12.38
C GLY A 80 -21.02 2.46 10.89
N GLN A 81 -21.98 3.08 10.22
CA GLN A 81 -21.89 3.38 8.80
C GLN A 81 -21.13 4.69 8.57
N PHE A 82 -19.82 4.71 8.85
CA PHE A 82 -19.05 5.95 8.82
C PHE A 82 -18.22 6.13 7.55
N GLN A 83 -18.11 7.37 7.05
CA GLN A 83 -17.16 7.72 6.00
C GLN A 83 -15.74 7.85 6.59
N SER A 84 -15.04 6.72 6.73
CA SER A 84 -13.79 6.65 7.51
C SER A 84 -12.50 6.86 6.72
N TYR A 85 -12.56 6.72 5.40
CA TYR A 85 -11.41 6.65 4.50
C TYR A 85 -11.37 7.87 3.58
N GLU A 86 -10.15 8.32 3.27
CA GLU A 86 -9.88 9.33 2.25
C GLU A 86 -9.24 8.66 1.04
N LYS A 87 -9.71 9.01 -0.16
CA LYS A 87 -9.15 8.49 -1.40
C LYS A 87 -7.92 9.28 -1.80
N ILE A 88 -6.90 8.59 -2.27
CA ILE A 88 -5.71 9.23 -2.80
C ILE A 88 -5.93 9.48 -4.30
N PRO A 89 -5.80 10.73 -4.80
CA PRO A 89 -5.96 11.00 -6.21
C PRO A 89 -4.81 10.40 -7.00
N ASN A 90 -5.14 9.69 -8.09
CA ASN A 90 -4.15 9.20 -9.02
C ASN A 90 -3.79 10.32 -10.01
N ASN A 91 -2.71 11.04 -9.74
CA ASN A 91 -2.19 12.08 -10.62
C ASN A 91 -0.78 11.72 -11.11
N SER A 92 -0.72 11.12 -12.31
CA SER A 92 0.53 10.74 -12.96
C SER A 92 1.27 11.91 -13.61
N SER A 93 0.66 13.11 -13.67
CA SER A 93 1.25 14.29 -14.35
C SER A 93 2.14 15.15 -13.46
N ILE A 94 2.35 14.76 -12.21
CA ILE A 94 3.18 15.51 -11.25
C ILE A 94 4.65 15.24 -11.53
N ASN A 95 5.39 16.31 -11.79
CA ASN A 95 6.83 16.24 -12.01
C ASN A 95 7.55 15.68 -10.77
N ILE A 96 8.54 14.81 -11.01
CA ILE A 96 9.36 14.23 -9.95
C ILE A 96 10.57 15.15 -9.74
N GLN A 97 10.73 15.68 -8.53
CA GLN A 97 11.88 16.50 -8.18
C GLN A 97 13.01 15.63 -7.62
N GLU A 98 14.22 15.81 -8.16
CA GLU A 98 15.38 15.03 -7.75
C GLU A 98 16.13 15.70 -6.59
N PHE A 99 16.60 14.87 -5.66
CA PHE A 99 17.51 15.27 -4.61
C PHE A 99 18.73 14.34 -4.56
N ALA A 100 19.89 14.92 -4.30
CA ALA A 100 21.07 14.14 -3.96
C ALA A 100 20.98 13.67 -2.50
N PHE A 101 21.55 12.50 -2.20
CA PHE A 101 21.74 12.08 -0.82
C PHE A 101 23.12 12.53 -0.32
N PRO A 102 23.24 13.08 0.90
CA PRO A 102 24.55 13.51 1.40
C PRO A 102 25.53 12.35 1.56
N GLU A 103 26.70 12.44 0.93
CA GLU A 103 27.70 11.36 0.91
C GLU A 103 28.30 11.04 2.29
N TYR A 104 28.25 11.98 3.24
CA TYR A 104 28.78 11.78 4.59
C TYR A 104 27.88 10.90 5.48
N ILE A 105 26.67 10.57 5.04
CA ILE A 105 25.73 9.74 5.81
C ILE A 105 25.85 8.28 5.33
N GLU A 106 26.62 7.48 6.06
CA GLU A 106 26.89 6.09 5.71
C GLU A 106 25.92 5.08 6.37
N THR A 107 25.16 5.51 7.39
CA THR A 107 24.26 4.66 8.17
C THR A 107 22.87 4.51 7.56
N LEU A 108 22.56 5.28 6.52
CA LEU A 108 21.33 5.20 5.74
C LEU A 108 21.66 4.77 4.31
N ASN A 109 20.86 3.86 3.76
CA ASN A 109 21.00 3.43 2.38
C ASN A 109 19.84 3.98 1.53
N PRO A 110 20.02 5.11 0.82
CA PRO A 110 18.95 5.70 0.00
C PRO A 110 18.56 4.82 -1.19
N THR A 111 19.36 3.81 -1.54
CA THR A 111 19.12 2.89 -2.66
C THR A 111 18.32 1.64 -2.24
N ASN A 112 18.15 1.44 -0.92
CA ASN A 112 17.45 0.27 -0.36
C ASN A 112 16.61 0.69 0.86
N ILE A 113 15.46 1.31 0.59
CA ILE A 113 14.53 1.79 1.61
C ILE A 113 13.50 0.69 1.91
N TYR A 114 13.62 0.06 3.08
CA TYR A 114 12.84 -1.12 3.47
C TYR A 114 11.98 -0.94 4.73
N SER A 115 12.03 0.22 5.39
CA SER A 115 11.07 0.57 6.46
C SER A 115 10.49 1.98 6.28
N GLU A 116 9.30 2.20 6.84
CA GLU A 116 8.66 3.53 6.89
C GLU A 116 9.57 4.55 7.61
N ALA A 117 10.26 4.12 8.67
CA ALA A 117 11.26 4.95 9.33
C ALA A 117 12.46 5.28 8.41
N ALA A 118 12.95 4.31 7.62
CA ALA A 118 14.04 4.55 6.68
C ALA A 118 13.64 5.52 5.57
N SER A 119 12.40 5.45 5.06
CA SER A 119 11.93 6.39 4.04
C SER A 119 11.87 7.82 4.59
N ILE A 120 11.32 7.99 5.78
CA ILE A 120 11.29 9.29 6.47
C ILE A 120 12.70 9.84 6.70
N LEU A 121 13.61 9.02 7.23
CA LEU A 121 15.00 9.43 7.49
C LEU A 121 15.72 9.81 6.19
N CYS A 122 15.52 9.06 5.11
CA CYS A 122 16.13 9.39 3.82
C CYS A 122 15.56 10.70 3.25
N ALA A 123 14.24 10.91 3.33
CA ALA A 123 13.60 12.16 2.90
C ALA A 123 14.06 13.36 3.74
N TYR A 124 14.20 13.20 5.05
CA TYR A 124 14.66 14.28 5.93
C TYR A 124 16.12 14.65 5.63
N ASN A 125 17.02 13.66 5.60
CA ASN A 125 18.45 13.92 5.43
C ASN A 125 18.83 14.33 4.00
N SER A 126 18.00 14.09 2.99
CA SER A 126 18.20 14.60 1.63
C SER A 126 17.70 16.03 1.43
N GLY A 127 17.00 16.63 2.41
CA GLY A 127 16.41 17.95 2.29
C GLY A 127 15.02 17.97 1.64
N ILE A 128 14.46 16.82 1.26
CA ILE A 128 13.11 16.70 0.69
C ILE A 128 12.05 17.26 1.66
N ILE A 129 12.19 17.01 2.96
CA ILE A 129 11.24 17.53 3.96
C ILE A 129 11.30 19.06 4.07
N SER A 130 12.49 19.65 4.02
CA SER A 130 12.65 21.11 4.05
C SER A 130 12.07 21.76 2.79
N ASP A 131 12.28 21.15 1.61
CA ASP A 131 11.65 21.62 0.35
C ASP A 131 10.12 21.50 0.37
N LEU A 132 9.60 20.36 0.85
CA LEU A 132 8.17 20.13 0.99
C LEU A 132 7.50 21.20 1.85
N LEU A 133 8.14 21.56 2.97
CA LEU A 133 7.60 22.50 3.95
C LEU A 133 7.98 23.98 3.67
N GLY A 134 8.87 24.22 2.71
CA GLY A 134 9.35 25.55 2.35
C GLY A 134 10.19 26.25 3.43
N GLN A 135 10.69 25.50 4.43
CA GLN A 135 11.54 26.01 5.51
C GLN A 135 12.36 24.88 6.15
N GLU A 136 13.45 25.24 6.82
CA GLU A 136 14.19 24.28 7.63
C GLU A 136 13.37 23.86 8.85
N VAL A 137 13.43 22.56 9.16
CA VAL A 137 12.67 21.94 10.25
C VAL A 137 13.53 20.97 11.05
N SER A 138 13.18 20.77 12.31
CA SER A 138 13.80 19.77 13.19
C SER A 138 12.90 18.55 13.34
N PHE A 139 13.46 17.35 13.34
CA PHE A 139 12.72 16.13 13.69
C PHE A 139 12.52 16.05 15.22
N THR A 140 11.28 16.17 15.70
CA THR A 140 11.00 16.35 17.15
C THR A 140 10.05 15.34 17.78
N VAL A 141 9.21 14.65 17.02
CA VAL A 141 8.18 13.74 17.57
C VAL A 141 8.10 12.45 16.77
N LEU A 142 8.04 11.30 17.45
CA LEU A 142 7.67 10.03 16.83
C LEU A 142 7.09 9.07 17.88
N GLY A 143 6.38 8.04 17.41
CA GLY A 143 5.89 6.93 18.21
C GLY A 143 4.48 7.11 18.77
N ARG A 144 4.12 6.22 19.70
CA ARG A 144 2.77 6.10 20.24
C ARG A 144 2.51 7.10 21.35
N MET A 145 1.32 7.67 21.34
CA MET A 145 0.87 8.64 22.34
C MET A 145 -0.64 8.56 22.60
N SER A 146 -1.07 9.20 23.68
CA SER A 146 -2.48 9.29 24.05
C SER A 146 -3.07 10.60 23.57
N THR A 147 -4.23 10.53 22.93
CA THR A 147 -4.91 11.69 22.32
C THR A 147 -5.56 12.65 23.32
N GLY A 148 -5.68 12.29 24.60
CA GLY A 148 -6.45 13.07 25.56
C GLY A 148 -7.95 12.94 25.33
N LYS A 149 -8.73 14.01 25.57
CA LYS A 149 -10.18 14.02 25.41
C LYS A 149 -10.60 15.01 24.33
N PHE A 150 -11.41 14.56 23.39
CA PHE A 150 -12.05 15.42 22.39
C PHE A 150 -13.28 14.72 21.81
N SER A 151 -14.18 15.47 21.18
CA SER A 151 -15.24 14.92 20.35
C SER A 151 -15.16 15.42 18.92
N TYR A 152 -15.82 14.70 18.01
CA TYR A 152 -15.94 15.08 16.61
C TYR A 152 -17.18 14.45 15.97
N PHE A 153 -17.64 15.07 14.89
CA PHE A 153 -18.66 14.53 14.00
C PHE A 153 -18.01 13.80 12.84
N ILE A 154 -18.56 12.63 12.51
CA ILE A 154 -18.21 11.83 11.34
C ILE A 154 -19.46 11.57 10.50
N ASN A 155 -19.34 11.79 9.19
CA ASN A 155 -20.46 11.64 8.27
C ASN A 155 -20.89 10.18 8.18
N ASN A 156 -22.20 9.97 8.08
CA ASN A 156 -22.77 8.68 7.72
C ASN A 156 -22.57 8.42 6.22
N SER A 157 -22.14 7.20 5.87
CA SER A 157 -21.86 6.83 4.47
C SER A 157 -23.12 6.53 3.64
N GLN A 158 -24.27 6.34 4.29
CA GLN A 158 -25.56 5.98 3.69
C GLN A 158 -26.62 7.06 3.82
N GLN A 159 -26.45 7.98 4.77
CA GLN A 159 -27.42 9.02 5.11
C GLN A 159 -26.73 10.38 5.15
N ASN A 160 -27.48 11.46 4.89
CA ASN A 160 -26.97 12.81 5.03
C ASN A 160 -27.07 13.29 6.49
N THR A 161 -26.48 12.51 7.40
CA THR A 161 -26.45 12.73 8.85
C THR A 161 -25.04 12.48 9.37
N ASP A 162 -24.71 13.08 10.51
CA ASP A 162 -23.41 12.89 11.16
C ASP A 162 -23.61 12.22 12.52
N PHE A 163 -22.58 11.48 12.97
CA PHE A 163 -22.53 10.85 14.28
C PHE A 163 -21.42 11.48 15.13
N GLU A 164 -21.72 11.80 16.40
CA GLU A 164 -20.71 12.31 17.32
C GLU A 164 -19.94 11.16 18.00
N ILE A 165 -18.62 11.16 17.84
CA ILE A 165 -17.71 10.25 18.54
C ILE A 165 -17.01 11.03 19.66
N ASN A 166 -17.13 10.51 20.88
CA ASN A 166 -16.44 11.02 22.06
C ASN A 166 -15.20 10.18 22.32
N VAL A 167 -14.01 10.76 22.14
CA VAL A 167 -12.74 10.07 22.31
C VAL A 167 -12.16 10.35 23.70
N GLU A 168 -11.79 9.29 24.40
CA GLU A 168 -11.12 9.36 25.68
C GLU A 168 -9.83 8.52 25.68
N ASN A 169 -8.69 9.21 25.68
CA ASN A 169 -7.35 8.67 25.80
C ASN A 169 -6.99 7.60 24.76
N SER A 170 -7.66 7.59 23.61
CA SER A 170 -7.36 6.67 22.51
C SER A 170 -5.90 6.79 22.09
N GLN A 171 -5.30 5.68 21.68
CA GLN A 171 -3.92 5.65 21.22
C GLN A 171 -3.84 6.13 19.77
N CYS A 172 -2.93 7.06 19.51
CA CYS A 172 -2.47 7.39 18.17
C CYS A 172 -0.96 7.15 18.05
N GLU A 173 -0.48 7.09 16.83
CA GLU A 173 0.93 6.88 16.48
C GLU A 173 1.29 7.96 15.45
N ILE A 174 2.51 8.50 15.55
CA ILE A 174 3.05 9.47 14.60
C ILE A 174 4.37 8.88 14.11
N ASP A 175 4.50 8.63 12.81
CA ASP A 175 5.73 8.06 12.27
C ASP A 175 6.87 9.08 12.31
N ALA A 176 6.55 10.35 12.02
CA ALA A 176 7.44 11.47 12.29
C ALA A 176 6.71 12.82 12.42
N GLY A 177 7.24 13.68 13.28
CA GLY A 177 6.82 15.06 13.47
C GLY A 177 7.99 16.01 13.26
N PHE A 178 7.82 16.96 12.35
CA PHE A 178 8.83 17.95 11.99
C PHE A 178 8.39 19.34 12.41
N GLU A 179 9.25 20.04 13.13
CA GLU A 179 8.93 21.32 13.73
C GLU A 179 9.75 22.44 13.11
N GLY A 180 9.04 23.45 12.57
CA GLY A 180 9.60 24.69 12.05
C GLY A 180 9.31 25.88 12.97
N GLY A 181 9.48 27.09 12.45
CA GLY A 181 9.22 28.32 13.21
C GLY A 181 7.75 28.51 13.56
N ASP A 182 6.87 28.33 12.57
CA ASP A 182 5.42 28.58 12.65
C ASP A 182 4.55 27.33 12.36
N ILE A 183 5.18 26.22 11.99
CA ILE A 183 4.52 24.96 11.62
C ILE A 183 4.98 23.77 12.46
N PHE A 184 4.10 22.78 12.56
CA PHE A 184 4.42 21.45 13.04
C PHE A 184 3.80 20.42 12.08
N ALA A 185 4.62 19.81 11.22
CA ALA A 185 4.18 18.79 10.30
C ALA A 185 4.16 17.42 10.98
N ILE A 186 3.10 16.63 10.74
CA ILE A 186 2.96 15.25 11.22
C ILE A 186 2.82 14.34 10.00
N ILE A 187 3.58 13.25 9.99
CA ILE A 187 3.65 12.31 8.86
C ILE A 187 3.14 10.94 9.29
N GLU A 188 2.22 10.40 8.50
CA GLU A 188 1.93 8.95 8.40
C GLU A 188 2.59 8.43 7.13
N ALA A 189 3.44 7.42 7.24
CA ALA A 189 4.18 6.84 6.12
C ALA A 189 3.68 5.43 5.77
N LYS A 190 3.78 5.08 4.49
CA LYS A 190 3.55 3.74 3.95
C LYS A 190 4.61 3.38 2.91
N LEU A 191 5.10 2.14 2.97
CA LEU A 191 6.03 1.56 1.98
C LEU A 191 5.31 0.78 0.88
N GLN A 192 4.31 1.41 0.30
CA GLN A 192 3.54 0.85 -0.80
C GLN A 192 2.73 1.94 -1.47
N ASP A 193 2.35 1.68 -2.71
CA ASP A 193 1.33 2.47 -3.39
C ASP A 193 -0.06 2.12 -2.85
N VAL A 194 -0.89 3.13 -2.61
CA VAL A 194 -2.18 2.99 -1.91
C VAL A 194 -3.27 3.82 -2.55
N ASP A 195 -4.48 3.26 -2.59
CA ASP A 195 -5.65 3.89 -3.21
C ASP A 195 -6.44 4.78 -2.22
N ASP A 196 -6.30 4.51 -0.92
CA ASP A 196 -6.96 5.20 0.18
C ASP A 196 -6.14 5.08 1.47
N PHE A 197 -6.52 5.81 2.51
CA PHE A 197 -6.02 5.63 3.87
C PHE A 197 -7.11 5.95 4.91
N LEU A 198 -6.95 5.43 6.12
CA LEU A 198 -7.85 5.71 7.23
C LEU A 198 -7.57 7.13 7.79
N ILE A 199 -8.50 8.06 7.60
CA ILE A 199 -8.35 9.49 7.97
C ILE A 199 -7.83 9.67 9.40
N ARG A 200 -8.24 8.79 10.33
CA ARG A 200 -7.83 8.74 11.73
C ARG A 200 -6.32 8.79 11.93
N GLN A 201 -5.55 8.15 11.05
CA GLN A 201 -4.07 8.11 11.12
C GLN A 201 -3.48 9.52 11.09
N LEU A 202 -4.12 10.47 10.38
CA LEU A 202 -3.76 11.88 10.41
C LEU A 202 -4.58 12.69 11.43
N TYR A 203 -5.88 12.41 11.52
CA TYR A 203 -6.81 13.23 12.31
C TYR A 203 -6.56 13.17 13.81
N TYR A 204 -6.28 12.00 14.38
CA TYR A 204 -6.07 11.88 15.83
C TYR A 204 -4.79 12.58 16.29
N PRO A 205 -3.63 12.35 15.62
CA PRO A 205 -2.45 13.17 15.85
C PRO A 205 -2.67 14.68 15.65
N TYR A 206 -3.41 15.06 14.60
CA TYR A 206 -3.76 16.46 14.35
C TYR A 206 -4.54 17.07 15.53
N ARG A 207 -5.63 16.44 15.97
CA ARG A 207 -6.42 16.92 17.12
C ARG A 207 -5.60 17.03 18.39
N LEU A 208 -4.73 16.05 18.65
CA LEU A 208 -3.83 16.05 19.79
C LEU A 208 -2.92 17.28 19.77
N TRP A 209 -2.20 17.52 18.68
CA TRP A 209 -1.19 18.57 18.63
C TRP A 209 -1.78 19.96 18.42
N SER A 210 -2.88 20.10 17.67
CA SER A 210 -3.59 21.37 17.53
C SER A 210 -4.11 21.91 18.88
N SER A 211 -4.29 21.03 19.88
CA SER A 211 -4.65 21.45 21.25
C SER A 211 -3.45 21.81 22.14
N LYS A 212 -2.23 21.51 21.71
CA LYS A 212 -1.00 21.60 22.54
C LYS A 212 0.04 22.57 22.03
N THR A 213 0.00 22.93 20.75
CA THR A 213 0.90 23.90 20.14
C THR A 213 0.13 25.08 19.55
N THR A 214 0.75 26.25 19.55
CA THR A 214 0.26 27.43 18.83
C THR A 214 0.66 27.43 17.35
N LYS A 215 1.55 26.51 16.95
CA LYS A 215 1.99 26.33 15.57
C LYS A 215 0.90 25.70 14.72
N LYS A 216 0.90 26.00 13.42
CA LYS A 216 -0.01 25.37 12.47
C LYS A 216 0.39 23.90 12.30
N VAL A 217 -0.50 22.99 12.69
CA VAL A 217 -0.29 21.55 12.48
C VAL A 217 -0.60 21.19 11.03
N ILE A 218 0.33 20.53 10.34
CA ILE A 218 0.23 20.14 8.92
C ILE A 218 0.21 18.61 8.82
N PRO A 219 -0.96 17.99 8.58
CA PRO A 219 -1.06 16.56 8.35
C PRO A 219 -0.54 16.16 6.96
N ILE A 220 0.32 15.16 6.90
CA ILE A 220 0.96 14.71 5.68
C ILE A 220 0.89 13.19 5.60
N PHE A 221 0.44 12.67 4.47
CA PHE A 221 0.56 11.26 4.15
C PHE A 221 1.74 11.07 3.18
N LEU A 222 2.65 10.16 3.52
CA LEU A 222 3.79 9.77 2.69
C LEU A 222 3.59 8.36 2.17
N SER A 223 3.53 8.19 0.85
CA SER A 223 3.69 6.88 0.20
C SER A 223 5.06 6.82 -0.45
N TYR A 224 5.82 5.77 -0.16
CA TYR A 224 7.05 5.42 -0.89
C TYR A 224 6.83 4.10 -1.63
N SER A 225 6.86 4.16 -2.95
CA SER A 225 6.78 2.99 -3.82
C SER A 225 7.56 3.24 -5.09
N ASN A 226 8.22 2.18 -5.59
CA ASN A 226 9.01 2.21 -6.81
C ASN A 226 9.99 3.40 -6.88
N ASP A 227 10.61 3.67 -5.73
CA ASP A 227 11.65 4.69 -5.50
C ASP A 227 11.19 6.15 -5.58
N ILE A 228 9.87 6.37 -5.56
CA ILE A 228 9.26 7.69 -5.55
C ILE A 228 8.65 7.97 -4.18
N PHE A 229 9.04 9.09 -3.57
CA PHE A 229 8.37 9.66 -2.42
C PHE A 229 7.20 10.50 -2.90
N SER A 230 5.98 10.07 -2.62
CA SER A 230 4.76 10.82 -2.91
C SER A 230 4.21 11.40 -1.61
N PHE A 231 4.28 12.72 -1.46
CA PHE A 231 3.73 13.44 -0.32
C PHE A 231 2.38 14.04 -0.67
N TYR A 232 1.42 13.82 0.22
CA TYR A 232 0.07 14.36 0.14
C TYR A 232 -0.15 15.23 1.37
N VAL A 233 -0.15 16.54 1.17
CA VAL A 233 -0.29 17.54 2.23
C VAL A 233 -1.77 17.85 2.40
N TYR A 234 -2.31 17.61 3.58
CA TYR A 234 -3.72 17.81 3.91
C TYR A 234 -3.93 18.99 4.86
N LYS A 235 -5.18 19.42 4.98
CA LYS A 235 -5.67 20.23 6.10
C LYS A 235 -7.06 19.75 6.51
N PHE A 236 -7.46 20.03 7.74
CA PHE A 236 -8.86 19.92 8.17
C PHE A 236 -9.49 21.30 8.18
N LYS A 237 -10.58 21.50 7.43
CA LYS A 237 -11.30 22.79 7.41
C LYS A 237 -12.01 23.10 8.72
N ASN A 238 -12.44 22.06 9.43
CA ASN A 238 -13.12 22.16 10.71
C ASN A 238 -12.61 21.08 11.65
N ASP A 239 -11.94 21.49 12.71
CA ASP A 239 -11.36 20.60 13.72
C ASP A 239 -12.36 19.60 14.29
N ASN A 240 -13.65 19.94 14.37
CA ASN A 240 -14.69 19.06 14.92
C ASN A 240 -15.40 18.21 13.88
N ASN A 241 -15.01 18.26 12.60
CA ASN A 241 -15.54 17.42 11.54
C ASN A 241 -14.44 16.55 10.94
N TYR A 242 -14.53 15.23 11.17
CA TYR A 242 -13.60 14.21 10.69
C TYR A 242 -13.47 14.18 9.16
N ASN A 243 -14.57 14.44 8.45
CA ASN A 243 -14.64 14.45 6.99
C ASN A 243 -14.32 15.81 6.37
N SER A 244 -13.85 16.78 7.16
CA SER A 244 -13.40 18.09 6.65
C SER A 244 -11.97 18.09 6.10
N ILE A 245 -11.35 16.91 5.98
CA ILE A 245 -10.05 16.72 5.36
C ILE A 245 -10.08 17.19 3.90
N GLU A 246 -9.05 17.91 3.48
CA GLU A 246 -8.88 18.38 2.11
C GLU A 246 -7.41 18.27 1.72
N LEU A 247 -7.14 17.66 0.56
CA LEU A 247 -5.82 17.67 -0.05
C LEU A 247 -5.49 19.08 -0.52
N VAL A 248 -4.39 19.63 -0.01
CA VAL A 248 -3.91 20.97 -0.33
C VAL A 248 -2.88 20.91 -1.44
N GLU A 249 -1.96 19.95 -1.36
CA GLU A 249 -0.82 19.85 -2.27
C GLU A 249 -0.37 18.40 -2.38
N GLN A 250 0.14 18.06 -3.57
CA GLN A 250 0.81 16.79 -3.82
C GLN A 250 2.17 17.08 -4.48
N LYS A 251 3.25 16.54 -3.90
CA LYS A 251 4.61 16.65 -4.44
C LYS A 251 5.24 15.26 -4.55
N ARG A 252 6.08 15.08 -5.57
CA ARG A 252 6.82 13.83 -5.81
C ARG A 252 8.30 14.09 -5.86
N TYR A 253 9.06 13.20 -5.22
CA TYR A 253 10.51 13.29 -5.17
C TYR A 253 11.16 11.94 -5.43
N GLN A 254 12.42 11.99 -5.87
CA GLN A 254 13.30 10.82 -5.90
C GLN A 254 14.69 11.19 -5.38
N ILE A 255 15.40 10.18 -4.86
CA ILE A 255 16.78 10.34 -4.43
C ILE A 255 17.70 9.71 -5.47
N GLY A 256 18.60 10.53 -6.02
CA GLY A 256 19.47 10.20 -7.15
C GLY A 256 18.73 10.12 -8.49
N SER A 257 19.48 10.25 -9.59
CA SER A 257 18.95 9.99 -10.94
C SER A 257 18.76 8.48 -11.11
N ASN A 258 17.53 8.10 -11.41
CA ASN A 258 17.12 6.72 -11.63
C ASN A 258 16.64 6.50 -13.07
N ASP A 259 17.09 7.36 -13.98
CA ASP A 259 16.58 7.44 -15.34
C ASP A 259 16.89 6.17 -16.11
N ILE A 260 15.83 5.63 -16.71
CA ILE A 260 15.90 4.49 -17.61
C ILE A 260 15.47 5.02 -18.97
N GLU A 261 16.34 4.93 -19.96
CA GLU A 261 16.00 5.40 -21.31
C GLU A 261 15.27 4.30 -22.07
N LEU A 262 14.54 4.67 -23.14
CA LEU A 262 13.92 3.69 -24.02
C LEU A 262 14.98 2.73 -24.62
N ASP A 263 16.17 3.26 -24.91
CA ASP A 263 17.29 2.51 -25.46
C ASP A 263 17.73 1.36 -24.53
N ASP A 264 17.71 1.57 -23.20
CA ASP A 264 18.00 0.51 -22.21
C ASP A 264 17.03 -0.67 -22.38
N ILE A 265 15.74 -0.38 -22.60
CA ILE A 265 14.69 -1.41 -22.75
C ILE A 265 14.81 -2.11 -24.10
N THR A 266 15.06 -1.39 -25.19
CA THR A 266 15.25 -1.98 -26.52
C THR A 266 16.51 -2.85 -26.58
N ASP A 267 17.57 -2.45 -25.88
CA ASP A 267 18.79 -3.23 -25.76
C ASP A 267 18.59 -4.54 -25.01
N ILE A 268 17.81 -4.50 -23.91
CA ILE A 268 17.40 -5.71 -23.19
C ILE A 268 16.62 -6.61 -24.14
N LEU A 269 15.62 -6.07 -24.84
CA LEU A 269 14.76 -6.83 -25.74
C LEU A 269 15.56 -7.53 -26.86
N ALA A 270 16.54 -6.84 -27.46
CA ALA A 270 17.36 -7.37 -28.55
C ALA A 270 18.35 -8.45 -28.10
N LYS A 271 18.86 -8.37 -26.86
CA LYS A 271 19.94 -9.24 -26.37
C LYS A 271 19.45 -10.39 -25.47
N ILE A 272 18.22 -10.33 -24.97
CA ILE A 272 17.73 -11.29 -23.97
C ILE A 272 17.51 -12.68 -24.58
N LYS A 273 17.92 -13.71 -23.85
CA LYS A 273 17.58 -15.09 -24.18
C LYS A 273 16.20 -15.41 -23.62
N ILE A 274 15.27 -15.76 -24.49
CA ILE A 274 13.92 -16.20 -24.09
C ILE A 274 14.02 -17.49 -23.27
N THR A 275 13.28 -17.53 -22.18
CA THR A 275 13.14 -18.68 -21.27
C THR A 275 11.71 -19.21 -21.32
N SER A 276 11.55 -20.51 -21.04
CA SER A 276 10.22 -21.09 -20.88
C SER A 276 9.56 -20.62 -19.58
N ASP A 277 8.23 -20.71 -19.56
CA ASP A 277 7.45 -20.52 -18.35
C ASP A 277 7.82 -21.60 -17.31
N PRO A 278 7.85 -21.25 -16.01
CA PRO A 278 8.18 -22.19 -14.95
C PRO A 278 7.09 -23.26 -14.77
N THR A 279 7.52 -24.52 -14.62
CA THR A 279 6.64 -25.65 -14.36
C THR A 279 6.00 -25.58 -12.97
N GLY A 280 4.70 -25.84 -12.87
CA GLY A 280 3.98 -25.93 -11.59
C GLY A 280 3.68 -24.58 -10.92
N ILE A 281 3.92 -23.47 -11.61
CA ILE A 281 3.57 -22.12 -11.16
C ILE A 281 2.49 -21.57 -12.11
N PRO A 282 1.36 -21.06 -11.60
CA PRO A 282 0.32 -20.52 -12.47
C PRO A 282 0.80 -19.26 -13.19
N PHE A 283 0.36 -19.08 -14.43
CA PHE A 283 0.58 -17.83 -15.17
C PHE A 283 0.10 -16.61 -14.35
N PRO A 284 0.79 -15.46 -14.28
CA PRO A 284 0.49 -14.39 -13.31
C PRO A 284 -0.89 -13.71 -13.46
N GLN A 285 -1.50 -13.32 -12.34
CA GLN A 285 -2.71 -12.45 -12.26
C GLN A 285 -2.48 -11.32 -11.27
N ALA A 286 -1.46 -10.54 -11.58
CA ALA A 286 -1.00 -9.42 -10.80
C ALA A 286 -0.85 -8.27 -11.79
N ASN A 287 -1.89 -7.47 -11.98
CA ASN A 287 -1.91 -6.44 -13.01
C ASN A 287 -1.05 -5.22 -12.66
N VAL A 288 -0.85 -4.93 -11.38
CA VAL A 288 -0.12 -3.74 -10.93
C VAL A 288 1.30 -4.15 -10.53
N PHE A 289 2.28 -4.06 -11.44
CA PHE A 289 3.60 -4.62 -11.15
C PHE A 289 4.31 -3.95 -9.96
N THR A 290 4.05 -2.67 -9.68
CA THR A 290 4.59 -1.98 -8.48
C THR A 290 4.28 -2.73 -7.19
N ARG A 291 3.10 -3.35 -7.07
CA ARG A 291 2.74 -4.21 -5.92
C ARG A 291 3.59 -5.49 -5.82
N VAL A 292 4.15 -5.99 -6.92
CA VAL A 292 5.16 -7.07 -6.89
C VAL A 292 6.47 -6.53 -6.35
N VAL A 293 6.88 -5.33 -6.77
CA VAL A 293 8.10 -4.66 -6.28
C VAL A 293 8.00 -4.37 -4.78
N ASP A 294 6.88 -3.80 -4.33
CA ASP A 294 6.60 -3.53 -2.91
C ASP A 294 6.71 -4.81 -2.06
N LEU A 295 6.09 -5.91 -2.52
CA LEU A 295 6.22 -7.22 -1.86
C LEU A 295 7.68 -7.67 -1.78
N LEU A 296 8.47 -7.51 -2.85
CA LEU A 296 9.87 -7.92 -2.87
C LEU A 296 10.74 -7.08 -1.93
N MET A 297 10.54 -5.75 -1.88
CA MET A 297 11.28 -4.87 -0.97
C MET A 297 11.12 -5.29 0.49
N GLN A 298 9.91 -5.74 0.84
CA GLN A 298 9.57 -6.11 2.21
C GLN A 298 10.15 -7.46 2.61
N VAL A 299 10.05 -8.46 1.72
CA VAL A 299 10.71 -9.76 1.94
C VAL A 299 12.23 -9.59 1.95
N HIS A 300 12.77 -8.58 1.28
CA HIS A 300 14.20 -8.32 1.27
C HIS A 300 14.70 -7.74 2.60
N GLY A 301 14.02 -6.71 3.10
CA GLY A 301 14.56 -5.89 4.20
C GLY A 301 14.01 -6.16 5.61
N VAL A 302 12.85 -6.81 5.76
CA VAL A 302 12.21 -6.96 7.09
C VAL A 302 12.30 -8.38 7.64
N SER A 303 12.07 -9.40 6.82
CA SER A 303 12.05 -10.80 7.29
C SER A 303 12.50 -11.77 6.19
N PRO A 304 13.32 -12.79 6.52
CA PRO A 304 13.74 -13.80 5.55
C PRO A 304 12.56 -14.60 4.96
N THR A 305 11.41 -14.59 5.64
CA THR A 305 10.17 -15.25 5.22
C THR A 305 8.95 -14.39 5.50
N ILE A 306 7.95 -14.45 4.63
CA ILE A 306 6.65 -13.82 4.85
C ILE A 306 5.50 -14.80 4.64
N SER A 307 4.55 -14.83 5.58
CA SER A 307 3.32 -15.61 5.47
C SER A 307 2.28 -14.93 4.58
N LYS A 308 1.34 -15.72 4.04
CA LYS A 308 0.23 -15.16 3.26
C LYS A 308 -0.64 -14.20 4.10
N GLU A 309 -0.78 -14.49 5.38
CA GLU A 309 -1.50 -13.69 6.36
C GLU A 309 -0.83 -12.32 6.56
N GLU A 310 0.49 -12.29 6.76
CA GLU A 310 1.24 -11.04 6.86
C GLU A 310 1.13 -10.21 5.58
N ILE A 311 1.15 -10.86 4.41
CA ILE A 311 0.94 -10.14 3.14
C ILE A 311 -0.44 -9.46 3.12
N THR A 312 -1.48 -10.12 3.64
CA THR A 312 -2.86 -9.59 3.62
C THR A 312 -3.07 -8.48 4.65
N ILE A 313 -2.43 -8.59 5.81
CA ILE A 313 -2.62 -7.66 6.93
C ILE A 313 -1.78 -6.39 6.77
N ASN A 314 -0.56 -6.53 6.26
CA ASN A 314 0.41 -5.43 6.24
C ASN A 314 0.43 -4.64 4.93
N TYR A 315 -0.09 -5.23 3.85
CA TYR A 315 -0.16 -4.55 2.56
C TYR A 315 -1.62 -4.50 2.13
N ALA A 316 -2.01 -3.48 1.37
CA ALA A 316 -3.39 -3.24 0.93
C ALA A 316 -3.88 -4.29 -0.10
N PHE A 317 -3.68 -5.58 0.19
CA PHE A 317 -4.11 -6.74 -0.56
C PHE A 317 -5.27 -7.39 0.16
N ASN A 318 -6.29 -7.80 -0.60
CA ASN A 318 -7.15 -8.88 -0.14
C ASN A 318 -6.41 -10.23 -0.23
N ILE A 319 -6.94 -11.26 0.44
CA ILE A 319 -6.35 -12.62 0.50
C ILE A 319 -6.05 -13.21 -0.88
N ARG A 320 -6.91 -12.93 -1.86
CA ARG A 320 -6.76 -13.46 -3.22
C ARG A 320 -5.60 -12.76 -3.92
N GLN A 321 -5.52 -11.44 -3.80
CA GLN A 321 -4.42 -10.65 -4.32
C GLN A 321 -3.09 -11.08 -3.68
N ALA A 322 -3.02 -11.24 -2.36
CA ALA A 322 -1.79 -11.69 -1.68
C ALA A 322 -1.20 -12.96 -2.32
N GLY A 323 -2.04 -13.95 -2.60
CA GLY A 323 -1.62 -15.17 -3.31
C GLY A 323 -1.18 -14.91 -4.76
N TYR A 324 -1.92 -14.09 -5.51
CA TYR A 324 -1.60 -13.80 -6.91
C TYR A 324 -0.30 -13.00 -7.09
N TYR A 325 -0.03 -12.02 -6.22
CA TYR A 325 1.18 -11.21 -6.26
C TYR A 325 2.42 -12.02 -5.82
N ALA A 326 2.27 -12.88 -4.81
CA ALA A 326 3.34 -13.79 -4.43
C ALA A 326 3.63 -14.83 -5.54
N ASP A 327 2.60 -15.40 -6.18
CA ASP A 327 2.79 -16.31 -7.30
C ASP A 327 3.38 -15.63 -8.54
N ALA A 328 3.10 -14.33 -8.76
CA ALA A 328 3.76 -13.53 -9.79
C ALA A 328 5.27 -13.38 -9.55
N ALA A 329 5.68 -13.06 -8.32
CA ALA A 329 7.09 -13.00 -7.96
C ALA A 329 7.79 -14.37 -8.09
N ARG A 330 7.08 -15.46 -7.78
CA ARG A 330 7.55 -16.83 -8.01
C ARG A 330 7.68 -17.16 -9.50
N TYR A 331 6.75 -16.71 -10.33
CA TYR A 331 6.79 -16.91 -11.78
C TYR A 331 8.04 -16.28 -12.41
N LEU A 332 8.52 -15.16 -11.84
CA LEU A 332 9.79 -14.51 -12.21
C LEU A 332 11.04 -15.15 -11.59
N GLY A 333 10.87 -16.16 -10.74
CA GLY A 333 11.95 -16.86 -10.04
C GLY A 333 12.55 -16.05 -8.87
N LEU A 334 11.83 -15.05 -8.35
CA LEU A 334 12.31 -14.13 -7.31
C LEU A 334 11.94 -14.59 -5.90
N LEU A 335 10.82 -15.30 -5.77
CA LEU A 335 10.39 -15.93 -4.51
C LEU A 335 10.27 -17.45 -4.67
N LYS A 336 10.41 -18.16 -3.55
CA LYS A 336 10.07 -19.58 -3.38
C LYS A 336 8.93 -19.72 -2.37
N LYS A 337 8.05 -20.69 -2.60
CA LYS A 337 6.93 -21.03 -1.71
C LYS A 337 7.28 -22.28 -0.93
N SER A 338 7.12 -22.22 0.37
CA SER A 338 7.29 -23.32 1.28
C SER A 338 6.02 -23.52 2.10
N ARG A 339 5.88 -24.70 2.70
CA ARG A 339 4.76 -25.02 3.58
C ARG A 339 5.30 -25.60 4.87
N ASP A 340 4.91 -25.00 5.96
CA ASP A 340 5.15 -25.49 7.31
C ASP A 340 3.84 -26.00 7.92
N LYS A 341 3.92 -26.97 8.83
CA LYS A 341 2.73 -27.56 9.48
C LYS A 341 2.07 -26.59 10.46
N GLU A 342 2.84 -25.73 11.11
CA GLU A 342 2.37 -24.78 12.12
C GLU A 342 2.08 -23.40 11.51
N GLN A 343 2.97 -22.89 10.65
CA GLN A 343 2.87 -21.55 10.08
C GLN A 343 2.10 -21.48 8.75
N GLY A 344 1.79 -22.63 8.15
CA GLY A 344 1.07 -22.68 6.88
C GLY A 344 1.95 -22.31 5.69
N VAL A 345 1.43 -21.50 4.76
CA VAL A 345 2.14 -21.13 3.53
C VAL A 345 2.99 -19.89 3.78
N PHE A 346 4.28 -19.98 3.48
CA PHE A 346 5.21 -18.85 3.54
C PHE A 346 6.05 -18.74 2.27
N TYR A 347 6.53 -17.53 2.02
CA TYR A 347 7.35 -17.16 0.88
C TYR A 347 8.71 -16.66 1.37
N SER A 348 9.76 -17.02 0.67
CA SER A 348 11.13 -16.52 0.92
C SER A 348 11.78 -16.13 -0.38
N MET A 349 12.80 -15.28 -0.30
CA MET A 349 13.52 -14.85 -1.48
C MET A 349 14.42 -15.96 -2.03
N THR A 350 14.59 -15.98 -3.35
CA THR A 350 15.61 -16.80 -4.01
C THR A 350 16.93 -16.05 -4.03
N GLU A 351 18.04 -16.73 -4.35
CA GLU A 351 19.33 -16.06 -4.57
C GLU A 351 19.23 -15.00 -5.68
N LYS A 352 18.55 -15.32 -6.79
CA LYS A 352 18.23 -14.35 -7.86
C LYS A 352 17.49 -13.13 -7.32
N GLY A 353 16.49 -13.34 -6.45
CA GLY A 353 15.76 -12.27 -5.80
C GLY A 353 16.66 -11.37 -4.94
N HIS A 354 17.50 -11.95 -4.08
CA HIS A 354 18.41 -11.17 -3.23
C HIS A 354 19.39 -10.33 -4.06
N VAL A 355 19.98 -10.91 -5.10
CA VAL A 355 20.92 -10.22 -5.99
C VAL A 355 20.26 -9.05 -6.74
N ILE A 356 18.99 -9.18 -7.12
CA ILE A 356 18.27 -8.12 -7.81
C ILE A 356 17.86 -7.01 -6.84
N MET A 357 17.31 -7.37 -5.68
CA MET A 357 16.81 -6.38 -4.71
C MET A 357 17.91 -5.56 -4.04
N ALA A 358 19.12 -6.11 -3.95
CA ALA A 358 20.30 -5.39 -3.43
C ALA A 358 20.90 -4.34 -4.40
N LYS A 359 20.37 -4.22 -5.63
CA LYS A 359 20.86 -3.24 -6.62
C LYS A 359 20.29 -1.85 -6.33
N THR A 360 20.96 -0.84 -6.88
CA THR A 360 20.43 0.53 -6.95
C THR A 360 19.08 0.56 -7.68
N PRO A 361 18.17 1.52 -7.38
CA PRO A 361 16.84 1.60 -7.98
C PRO A 361 16.81 1.38 -9.50
N ARG A 362 17.61 2.14 -10.25
CA ARG A 362 17.76 1.98 -11.70
C ARG A 362 18.10 0.55 -12.10
N ASN A 363 19.18 0.00 -11.55
CA ASN A 363 19.67 -1.33 -11.89
C ASN A 363 18.75 -2.45 -11.42
N ARG A 364 18.04 -2.25 -10.32
CA ARG A 364 16.99 -3.16 -9.83
C ARG A 364 15.82 -3.18 -10.80
N ASN A 365 15.30 -2.02 -11.19
CA ASN A 365 14.17 -1.90 -12.11
C ASN A 365 14.50 -2.50 -13.49
N LEU A 366 15.70 -2.25 -14.03
CA LEU A 366 16.17 -2.91 -15.25
C LEU A 366 16.28 -4.44 -15.10
N ALA A 367 16.79 -4.93 -13.97
CA ALA A 367 16.87 -6.36 -13.73
C ALA A 367 15.50 -7.02 -13.57
N LEU A 368 14.53 -6.32 -12.97
CA LEU A 368 13.13 -6.77 -12.90
C LEU A 368 12.47 -6.75 -14.28
N ALA A 369 12.66 -5.70 -15.07
CA ALA A 369 12.20 -5.64 -16.47
C ALA A 369 12.79 -6.80 -17.27
N LYS A 370 14.08 -7.11 -17.11
CA LYS A 370 14.73 -8.28 -17.73
C LYS A 370 14.06 -9.60 -17.33
N CYS A 371 13.66 -9.77 -16.07
CA CYS A 371 12.94 -10.97 -15.62
C CYS A 371 11.55 -11.11 -16.27
N ILE A 372 10.91 -10.00 -16.63
CA ILE A 372 9.65 -10.01 -17.37
C ILE A 372 9.92 -10.33 -18.84
N ILE A 373 10.84 -9.60 -19.48
CA ILE A 373 11.11 -9.66 -20.92
C ILE A 373 11.78 -11.00 -21.32
N GLU A 374 12.43 -11.72 -20.40
CA GLU A 374 12.91 -13.09 -20.67
C GLU A 374 11.77 -14.10 -20.89
N LYS A 375 10.50 -13.75 -20.57
CA LYS A 375 9.34 -14.62 -20.76
C LYS A 375 8.70 -14.33 -22.11
N LYS A 376 8.54 -15.38 -22.93
CA LYS A 376 8.17 -15.29 -24.35
C LYS A 376 6.94 -14.42 -24.62
N ILE A 377 5.87 -14.57 -23.84
CA ILE A 377 4.64 -13.77 -24.02
C ILE A 377 4.87 -12.27 -23.83
N PHE A 378 5.65 -11.89 -22.82
CA PHE A 378 5.95 -10.48 -22.54
C PHE A 378 6.94 -9.91 -23.55
N ASN A 379 7.95 -10.70 -23.93
CA ASN A 379 8.90 -10.37 -24.99
C ASN A 379 8.18 -10.01 -26.30
N ASN A 380 7.38 -10.93 -26.83
CA ASN A 380 6.63 -10.74 -28.08
C ASN A 380 5.65 -9.57 -27.97
N THR A 381 5.01 -9.39 -26.80
CA THR A 381 4.08 -8.26 -26.60
C THR A 381 4.82 -6.93 -26.61
N LEU A 382 5.99 -6.84 -25.97
CA LEU A 382 6.81 -5.63 -25.96
C LEU A 382 7.35 -5.30 -27.35
N GLU A 383 7.81 -6.30 -28.10
CA GLU A 383 8.30 -6.14 -29.47
C GLU A 383 7.21 -5.56 -30.38
N ILE A 384 6.00 -6.12 -30.34
CA ILE A 384 4.88 -5.61 -31.15
C ILE A 384 4.47 -4.21 -30.68
N TYR A 385 4.42 -3.98 -29.36
CA TYR A 385 4.12 -2.66 -28.80
C TYR A 385 5.06 -1.57 -29.35
N LEU A 386 6.37 -1.84 -29.40
CA LEU A 386 7.37 -0.90 -29.91
C LEU A 386 7.24 -0.72 -31.43
N ASN A 387 7.04 -1.80 -32.18
CA ASN A 387 6.90 -1.75 -33.65
C ASN A 387 5.61 -1.04 -34.12
N GLU A 388 4.53 -1.10 -33.34
CA GLU A 388 3.24 -0.45 -33.66
C GLU A 388 3.15 0.99 -33.11
N GLY A 389 4.27 1.61 -32.72
CA GLY A 389 4.32 3.00 -32.26
C GLY A 389 3.70 3.22 -30.89
N GLY A 390 3.81 2.25 -29.98
CA GLY A 390 3.44 2.39 -28.57
C GLY A 390 1.95 2.23 -28.27
N LYS A 391 1.17 1.61 -29.16
CA LYS A 391 -0.26 1.36 -28.95
C LYS A 391 -0.52 -0.05 -28.45
N LEU A 392 -0.62 -0.22 -27.13
CA LEU A 392 -0.99 -1.50 -26.54
C LEU A 392 -2.51 -1.71 -26.62
N ASN A 393 -2.96 -2.69 -27.40
CA ASN A 393 -4.37 -3.08 -27.48
C ASN A 393 -4.62 -4.44 -26.80
N ARG A 394 -5.63 -4.52 -25.94
CA ARG A 394 -6.08 -5.77 -25.30
C ARG A 394 -6.40 -6.87 -26.32
N HIS A 395 -6.93 -6.51 -27.49
CA HIS A 395 -7.21 -7.45 -28.56
C HIS A 395 -5.94 -8.14 -29.06
N LEU A 396 -4.89 -7.36 -29.30
CA LEU A 396 -3.60 -7.86 -29.75
C LEU A 396 -2.99 -8.82 -28.71
N ILE A 397 -2.97 -8.43 -27.43
CA ILE A 397 -2.46 -9.29 -26.35
C ILE A 397 -3.20 -10.62 -26.32
N ARG A 398 -4.53 -10.60 -26.46
CA ARG A 398 -5.36 -11.81 -26.50
C ARG A 398 -4.95 -12.73 -27.65
N GLU A 399 -4.67 -12.20 -28.83
CA GLU A 399 -4.21 -13.00 -29.97
C GLU A 399 -2.84 -13.64 -29.72
N ILE A 400 -1.90 -12.88 -29.16
CA ILE A 400 -0.57 -13.42 -28.81
C ILE A 400 -0.71 -14.54 -27.77
N MET A 401 -1.49 -14.32 -26.71
CA MET A 401 -1.74 -15.34 -25.67
C MET A 401 -2.40 -16.61 -26.22
N ALA A 402 -3.32 -16.47 -27.19
CA ALA A 402 -3.96 -17.61 -27.83
C ALA A 402 -2.98 -18.42 -28.71
N LYS A 403 -2.06 -17.74 -29.40
CA LYS A 403 -1.02 -18.37 -30.25
C LYS A 403 0.03 -19.12 -29.42
N GLU A 404 0.40 -18.60 -28.25
CA GLU A 404 1.43 -19.17 -27.37
C GLU A 404 1.01 -20.46 -26.63
N LYS A 405 -0.22 -20.94 -26.82
CA LYS A 405 -0.74 -22.21 -26.24
C LYS A 405 -0.44 -22.38 -24.74
N LEU A 406 -0.68 -21.33 -23.95
CA LEU A 406 -0.41 -21.26 -22.50
C LEU A 406 -1.19 -22.27 -21.63
N GLY A 407 -1.97 -23.18 -22.22
CA GLY A 407 -2.82 -24.12 -21.48
C GLY A 407 -3.99 -23.45 -20.74
N LEU A 408 -4.35 -22.22 -21.12
CA LEU A 408 -5.38 -21.42 -20.48
C LEU A 408 -6.70 -21.46 -21.27
N ASN A 409 -7.83 -21.56 -20.57
CA ASN A 409 -9.15 -21.39 -21.20
C ASN A 409 -9.42 -19.91 -21.52
N LYS A 410 -10.38 -19.64 -22.42
CA LYS A 410 -10.71 -18.27 -22.89
C LYS A 410 -10.98 -17.29 -21.74
N THR A 411 -11.79 -17.68 -20.76
CA THR A 411 -12.12 -16.84 -19.59
C THR A 411 -10.88 -16.53 -18.74
N THR A 412 -9.94 -17.46 -18.65
CA THR A 412 -8.68 -17.27 -17.93
C THR A 412 -7.73 -16.37 -18.71
N ILE A 413 -7.68 -16.48 -20.05
CA ILE A 413 -6.95 -15.55 -20.91
C ILE A 413 -7.43 -14.12 -20.70
N GLU A 414 -8.75 -13.87 -20.71
CA GLU A 414 -9.33 -12.52 -20.49
C GLU A 414 -8.83 -11.89 -19.19
N ARG A 415 -8.79 -12.68 -18.12
CA ARG A 415 -8.37 -12.19 -16.81
C ARG A 415 -6.85 -11.99 -16.73
N ARG A 416 -6.07 -12.83 -17.40
CA ARG A 416 -4.59 -12.84 -17.33
C ARG A 416 -3.96 -11.85 -18.33
N LEU A 417 -4.66 -11.45 -19.40
CA LEU A 417 -4.16 -10.43 -20.33
C LEU A 417 -3.96 -9.08 -19.65
N SER A 418 -4.75 -8.78 -18.61
CA SER A 418 -4.58 -7.56 -17.81
C SER A 418 -3.24 -7.54 -17.07
N THR A 419 -2.68 -8.71 -16.75
CA THR A 419 -1.32 -8.82 -16.23
C THR A 419 -0.28 -8.44 -17.27
N VAL A 420 -0.39 -9.02 -18.47
CA VAL A 420 0.53 -8.70 -19.57
C VAL A 420 0.48 -7.22 -19.88
N PHE A 421 -0.72 -6.65 -20.01
CA PHE A 421 -0.93 -5.22 -20.24
C PHE A 421 -0.26 -4.37 -19.16
N GLY A 422 -0.53 -4.66 -17.88
CA GLY A 422 0.00 -3.86 -16.78
C GLY A 422 1.52 -3.98 -16.60
N TRP A 423 2.12 -5.12 -16.91
CA TRP A 423 3.57 -5.30 -16.81
C TRP A 423 4.32 -4.60 -17.94
N ILE A 424 3.76 -4.62 -19.17
CA ILE A 424 4.31 -3.86 -20.28
C ILE A 424 4.20 -2.36 -20.01
N ASN A 425 3.05 -1.88 -19.53
CA ASN A 425 2.91 -0.49 -19.13
C ASN A 425 3.91 -0.09 -18.04
N TRP A 426 4.09 -0.93 -17.01
CA TRP A 426 5.09 -0.65 -15.97
C TRP A 426 6.50 -0.52 -16.54
N ILE A 427 6.92 -1.39 -17.48
CA ILE A 427 8.23 -1.28 -18.15
C ILE A 427 8.34 0.06 -18.88
N MET A 428 7.30 0.48 -19.60
CA MET A 428 7.32 1.74 -20.35
C MET A 428 7.27 2.97 -19.44
N GLU A 429 6.55 2.90 -18.32
CA GLU A 429 6.52 3.94 -17.29
C GLU A 429 7.89 4.14 -16.63
N LEU A 430 8.81 3.17 -16.68
CA LEU A 430 10.20 3.39 -16.25
C LEU A 430 10.92 4.40 -17.15
N THR A 431 10.51 4.50 -18.42
CA THR A 431 11.14 5.36 -19.43
C THR A 431 10.57 6.78 -19.51
N GLN A 432 9.61 7.10 -18.65
CA GLN A 432 8.83 8.33 -18.68
C GLN A 432 8.92 9.12 -17.35
N ARG A 433 9.91 8.81 -16.52
CA ARG A 433 10.08 9.39 -15.18
C ARG A 433 10.84 10.70 -15.21
#